data_AF-A0A4Y2UMP2-F1
#
_entry.id   AF-A0A4Y2UMP2-F1
#
_cell.length_a   1.000
_cell.length_b   1.000
_cell.length_c   1.000
_cell.angle_alpha   90.00
_cell.angle_beta   90.00
_cell.angle_gamma   90.00
#
_symmetry.space_group_name_H-M   'P 1'
#
loop_
_entity.id
_entity.type
_entity.pdbx_description
1 polymer ?
#
loop_
_entity_poly.entity_id
_entity_poly.type
_entity_poly.pdbx_seq_one_letter_code
_entity_poly.pdbx_strand_id
1 'polypeptide(L)'
;MSMADRTWMNVTQKAIKNCFEKSGFSNVQSESDEEQELHTETQQCGEWEKVSKILNLSNTTMFVKFTEFDSEVKVCGLWTDDEIVSQTISFPSSEEEEMGVPTEPNIIAIQAKDAVHILRRFMRCSENMEKEDFAAIFRIENLVEKQFEKRCRQVTMLDIFKKIEVIVSYYKYILF
;
A
#
# COMPACT_ATOMS: atom_id res chain seq x y z
N MET A 1 7.39 1.93 -8.04
CA MET A 1 8.17 1.00 -7.21
C MET A 1 7.50 0.96 -5.85
N SER A 2 6.83 -0.16 -5.54
CA SER A 2 6.02 -0.36 -4.34
C SER A 2 6.89 -0.34 -3.08
N MET A 3 6.28 -0.22 -1.89
CA MET A 3 7.01 -0.36 -0.63
C MET A 3 7.69 -1.74 -0.53
N ALA A 4 7.07 -2.78 -1.07
CA ALA A 4 7.67 -4.11 -1.13
C ALA A 4 8.94 -4.10 -2.00
N ASP A 5 8.92 -3.41 -3.14
CA ASP A 5 10.08 -3.31 -4.03
C ASP A 5 11.25 -2.57 -3.35
N ARG A 6 10.95 -1.50 -2.59
CA ARG A 6 11.97 -0.74 -1.83
C ARG A 6 12.60 -1.58 -0.73
N THR A 7 11.79 -2.36 -0.01
CA THR A 7 12.27 -3.27 1.03
C THR A 7 13.11 -4.38 0.41
N TRP A 8 12.65 -4.96 -0.70
CA TRP A 8 13.31 -6.06 -1.40
C TRP A 8 14.70 -5.69 -1.92
N MET A 9 14.86 -4.50 -2.52
CA MET A 9 16.17 -4.05 -3.02
C MET A 9 17.22 -3.80 -1.92
N ASN A 10 16.78 -3.65 -0.67
CA ASN A 10 17.67 -3.46 0.48
C ASN A 10 17.93 -4.75 1.26
N VAL A 11 17.34 -5.87 0.84
CA VAL A 11 17.60 -7.18 1.45
C VAL A 11 19.03 -7.61 1.09
N THR A 12 19.83 -7.89 2.11
CA THR A 12 21.20 -8.42 1.93
C THR A 12 21.21 -9.94 1.97
N GLN A 13 22.22 -10.57 1.38
CA GLN A 13 22.44 -12.02 1.50
C GLN A 13 22.47 -12.48 2.98
N LYS A 14 23.02 -11.65 3.87
CA LYS A 14 23.03 -11.88 5.32
C LYS A 14 21.62 -11.87 5.91
N ALA A 15 20.76 -10.95 5.50
CA ALA A 15 19.36 -10.91 5.94
C ALA A 15 18.58 -12.14 5.46
N ILE A 16 18.83 -12.58 4.23
CA ILE A 16 18.25 -13.81 3.68
C ILE A 16 18.71 -15.02 4.50
N LYS A 17 20.03 -15.20 4.67
CA LYS A 17 20.62 -16.28 5.46
C LYS A 17 20.03 -16.34 6.88
N ASN A 18 19.97 -15.20 7.57
CA ASN A 18 19.40 -15.12 8.91
C ASN A 18 17.91 -15.52 8.95
N CYS A 19 17.15 -15.27 7.88
CA CYS A 19 15.75 -15.65 7.78
C CYS A 19 15.59 -17.17 7.65
N PHE A 20 16.43 -17.82 6.83
CA PHE A 20 16.48 -19.27 6.70
C PHE A 20 16.87 -19.94 8.03
N GLU A 21 17.93 -19.46 8.69
CA GLU A 21 18.37 -20.00 9.99
C GLU A 21 17.29 -19.86 11.07
N LYS A 22 16.63 -18.70 11.15
CA LYS A 22 15.52 -18.47 12.10
C LYS A 22 14.28 -19.31 11.83
N SER A 23 14.10 -19.72 10.58
CA SER A 23 13.00 -20.59 10.17
C SER A 23 13.34 -22.08 10.32
N GLY A 24 14.51 -22.40 10.90
CA GLY A 24 14.94 -23.78 11.16
C GLY A 24 15.69 -24.45 10.01
N PHE A 25 15.97 -23.73 8.92
CA PHE A 25 16.83 -24.24 7.85
C PHE A 25 18.29 -24.04 8.25
N SER A 26 18.96 -25.12 8.62
CA SER A 26 20.42 -25.17 8.75
C SER A 26 21.05 -25.61 7.43
N ASN A 27 22.30 -25.25 7.22
CA ASN A 27 23.06 -25.67 6.04
C ASN A 27 23.24 -27.20 6.07
N VAL A 28 22.35 -27.93 5.40
CA VAL A 28 22.61 -29.31 5.01
C VAL A 28 23.54 -29.21 3.82
N GLN A 29 24.74 -29.78 3.95
CA GLN A 29 25.68 -29.91 2.86
C GLN A 29 24.99 -30.75 1.78
N SER A 30 24.49 -30.08 0.74
CA SER A 30 23.77 -30.73 -0.35
C SER A 30 24.76 -31.56 -1.15
N GLU A 31 24.58 -32.88 -1.11
CA GLU A 31 25.05 -33.78 -2.16
C GLU A 31 24.48 -33.29 -3.50
N SER A 32 25.28 -33.50 -4.54
CA SER A 32 25.26 -32.87 -5.87
C SER A 32 23.91 -32.61 -6.51
N ASP A 33 23.82 -31.45 -7.17
CA ASP A 33 22.84 -31.06 -8.18
C ASP A 33 22.67 -32.17 -9.24
N GLU A 34 21.59 -32.92 -9.14
CA GLU A 34 20.92 -33.48 -10.31
C GLU A 34 19.54 -32.83 -10.39
N GLU A 35 19.24 -32.29 -11.58
CA GLU A 35 18.03 -31.56 -11.93
C GLU A 35 16.79 -32.40 -11.58
N GLN A 36 16.19 -32.13 -10.42
CA GLN A 36 14.99 -32.83 -9.99
C GLN A 36 13.79 -32.26 -10.75
N GLU A 37 13.32 -33.06 -11.72
CA GLU A 37 12.03 -32.87 -12.39
C GLU A 37 10.96 -32.56 -11.34
N LEU A 38 10.20 -31.49 -11.61
CA LEU A 38 9.09 -31.03 -10.79
C LEU A 38 7.95 -32.05 -10.83
N HIS A 39 8.10 -33.16 -10.11
CA HIS A 39 6.99 -34.01 -9.78
C HIS A 39 6.07 -33.22 -8.86
N THR A 40 4.93 -32.81 -9.42
CA THR A 40 3.77 -32.37 -8.63
C THR A 40 3.28 -33.56 -7.82
N GLU A 41 3.95 -33.85 -6.71
CA GLU A 41 3.34 -34.60 -5.63
C GLU A 41 2.24 -33.72 -5.07
N THR A 42 1.00 -34.09 -5.40
CA THR A 42 -0.18 -33.67 -4.63
C THR A 42 -0.07 -34.36 -3.27
N GLN A 43 0.91 -33.99 -2.46
CA GLN A 43 0.97 -34.36 -1.06
C GLN A 43 -0.12 -33.52 -0.40
N GLN A 44 -1.34 -34.05 -0.41
CA GLN A 44 -2.40 -33.50 0.42
C GLN A 44 -1.84 -33.42 1.83
N CYS A 45 -1.68 -32.18 2.30
CA CYS A 45 -1.16 -31.89 3.62
C CYS A 45 -2.00 -32.66 4.63
N GLY A 46 -1.43 -33.65 5.32
CA GLY A 46 -2.16 -34.47 6.29
C GLY A 46 -2.76 -33.65 7.44
N GLU A 47 -2.33 -32.40 7.59
CA GLU A 47 -2.92 -31.41 8.50
C GLU A 47 -4.29 -30.92 8.01
N TRP A 48 -4.47 -30.78 6.69
CA TRP A 48 -5.75 -30.38 6.11
C TRP A 48 -6.86 -31.40 6.36
N GLU A 49 -6.53 -32.71 6.34
CA GLU A 49 -7.49 -33.75 6.74
C GLU A 49 -7.92 -33.66 8.21
N LYS A 50 -7.01 -33.24 9.10
CA LYS A 50 -7.34 -33.07 10.53
C LYS A 50 -8.26 -31.88 10.71
N VAL A 51 -7.95 -30.76 10.03
CA VAL A 51 -8.76 -29.54 10.07
C VAL A 51 -10.15 -29.76 9.46
N SER A 52 -10.24 -30.47 8.33
CA SER A 52 -11.53 -30.75 7.69
C SER A 52 -12.45 -31.63 8.55
N LYS A 53 -11.87 -32.62 9.25
CA LYS A 53 -12.58 -33.48 10.22
C LYS A 53 -13.07 -32.68 11.45
N ILE A 54 -12.25 -31.78 11.99
CA ILE A 54 -12.63 -30.93 13.13
C ILE A 54 -13.77 -29.98 12.77
N LEU A 55 -13.70 -29.39 11.58
CA LEU A 55 -14.66 -28.38 11.14
C LEU A 55 -15.87 -28.97 10.41
N ASN A 56 -15.95 -30.31 10.27
CA ASN A 56 -16.98 -31.01 9.48
C ASN A 56 -17.15 -30.44 8.06
N LEU A 57 -16.04 -30.00 7.44
CA LEU A 57 -16.07 -29.44 6.10
C LEU A 57 -16.23 -30.58 5.08
N SER A 58 -17.41 -30.67 4.47
CA SER A 58 -17.57 -31.45 3.24
C SER A 58 -17.04 -30.65 2.06
N ASN A 59 -16.13 -31.24 1.28
CA ASN A 59 -15.49 -30.60 0.12
C ASN A 59 -16.50 -29.98 -0.86
N THR A 60 -17.70 -30.58 -0.96
CA THR A 60 -18.76 -30.16 -1.87
C THR A 60 -19.48 -28.88 -1.43
N THR A 61 -19.61 -28.61 -0.12
CA THR A 61 -20.39 -27.46 0.38
C THR A 61 -19.55 -26.17 0.46
N MET A 62 -18.23 -26.28 0.62
CA MET A 62 -17.33 -25.13 0.75
C MET A 62 -17.13 -24.38 -0.57
N PHE A 63 -17.04 -25.10 -1.69
CA PHE A 63 -16.79 -24.47 -3.00
C PHE A 63 -18.02 -23.70 -3.51
N VAL A 64 -19.22 -24.29 -3.42
CA VAL A 64 -20.47 -23.65 -3.88
C VAL A 64 -20.76 -22.37 -3.09
N LYS A 65 -20.60 -22.42 -1.76
CA LYS A 65 -20.80 -21.25 -0.89
C LYS A 65 -19.78 -20.13 -1.15
N PHE A 66 -18.58 -20.48 -1.60
CA PHE A 66 -17.57 -19.51 -2.01
C PHE A 66 -17.94 -18.84 -3.34
N THR A 67 -18.52 -19.58 -4.30
CA THR A 67 -18.95 -19.02 -5.60
C THR A 67 -20.14 -18.07 -5.45
N GLU A 68 -21.05 -18.33 -4.51
CA GLU A 68 -22.20 -17.44 -4.24
C GLU A 68 -21.81 -16.15 -3.49
N PHE A 69 -20.65 -16.11 -2.82
CA PHE A 69 -20.22 -14.93 -2.05
C PHE A 69 -20.10 -13.67 -2.91
N ASP A 70 -19.65 -13.81 -4.16
CA ASP A 70 -19.47 -12.67 -5.07
C ASP A 70 -20.76 -12.29 -5.82
N SER A 71 -21.85 -13.05 -5.65
CA SER A 71 -23.12 -12.77 -6.33
C SER A 71 -23.85 -11.53 -5.79
N GLU A 72 -23.56 -11.14 -4.55
CA GLU A 72 -24.12 -9.94 -3.90
C GLU A 72 -23.21 -8.71 -4.00
N VAL A 73 -22.03 -8.85 -4.60
CA VAL A 73 -21.12 -7.72 -4.81
C VAL A 73 -21.74 -6.80 -5.85
N LYS A 74 -22.09 -5.57 -5.44
CA LYS A 74 -22.50 -4.51 -6.36
C LYS A 74 -21.35 -4.21 -7.31
N VAL A 75 -21.41 -4.77 -8.51
CA VAL A 75 -20.57 -4.39 -9.63
C VAL A 75 -21.03 -3.01 -10.11
N CYS A 76 -20.11 -2.14 -10.51
CA CYS A 76 -20.48 -0.93 -11.25
C CYS A 76 -21.27 -1.38 -12.50
N GLY A 77 -22.51 -0.91 -12.64
CA GLY A 77 -23.29 -1.15 -13.85
C GLY A 77 -22.53 -0.64 -15.08
N LEU A 78 -22.88 -1.15 -16.27
CA LEU A 78 -22.38 -0.57 -17.50
C LEU A 78 -22.90 0.87 -17.59
N TRP A 79 -21.97 1.82 -17.70
CA TRP A 79 -22.33 3.21 -17.90
C TRP A 79 -22.90 3.35 -19.31
N THR A 80 -24.02 4.05 -19.41
CA THR A 80 -24.57 4.44 -20.70
C THR A 80 -23.74 5.57 -21.30
N ASP A 81 -23.67 5.63 -22.64
CA ASP A 81 -22.92 6.69 -23.33
C ASP A 81 -23.37 8.09 -22.88
N ASP A 82 -24.65 8.26 -22.56
CA ASP A 82 -25.23 9.51 -22.06
C ASP A 82 -24.68 9.92 -20.67
N GLU A 83 -24.41 8.96 -19.78
CA GLU A 83 -23.82 9.22 -18.45
C GLU A 83 -22.35 9.66 -18.55
N ILE A 84 -21.62 9.10 -19.53
CA ILE A 84 -20.23 9.46 -19.82
C ILE A 84 -20.14 10.87 -20.40
N VAL A 85 -21.03 11.18 -21.35
CA VAL A 85 -21.11 12.50 -21.99
C VAL A 85 -21.53 13.58 -20.99
N SER A 86 -22.46 13.30 -20.09
CA SER A 86 -22.92 14.27 -19.10
C SER A 86 -21.81 14.70 -18.13
N GLN A 87 -20.92 13.78 -17.72
CA GLN A 87 -19.80 14.12 -16.82
C GLN A 87 -18.67 14.91 -17.51
N THR A 88 -18.50 14.76 -18.82
CA THR A 88 -17.45 15.47 -19.56
C THR A 88 -17.83 16.92 -19.86
N ILE A 89 -19.13 17.22 -19.96
CA ILE A 89 -19.62 18.58 -20.27
C ILE A 89 -19.80 19.43 -19.00
N SER A 90 -19.90 18.82 -17.82
CA SER A 90 -20.06 19.53 -16.54
C SER A 90 -18.80 20.20 -15.98
N PHE A 91 -17.69 20.24 -16.72
CA PHE A 91 -16.58 21.15 -16.38
C PHE A 91 -16.87 22.52 -17.01
N PRO A 92 -17.26 23.56 -16.22
CA PRO A 92 -17.37 24.90 -16.78
C PRO A 92 -15.98 25.37 -17.21
N SER A 93 -15.92 25.79 -18.47
CA SER A 93 -14.89 26.67 -19.01
C SER A 93 -14.75 27.87 -18.08
N SER A 94 -13.61 27.97 -17.39
CA SER A 94 -13.30 29.12 -16.55
C SER A 94 -12.72 30.24 -17.42
N GLU A 95 -13.59 31.16 -17.83
CA GLU A 95 -13.22 32.46 -18.37
C GLU A 95 -12.59 33.34 -17.28
N GLU A 96 -11.74 34.27 -17.72
CA GLU A 96 -10.61 34.83 -16.99
C GLU A 96 -10.92 36.08 -16.13
N GLU A 97 -9.97 36.34 -15.20
CA GLU A 97 -9.64 37.61 -14.52
C GLU A 97 -10.33 38.00 -13.19
N GLU A 98 -9.59 37.81 -12.08
CA GLU A 98 -9.35 38.90 -11.12
C GLU A 98 -7.94 38.74 -10.50
N MET A 99 -7.07 39.71 -10.77
CA MET A 99 -5.69 39.81 -10.26
C MET A 99 -5.67 40.15 -8.75
N GLY A 100 -5.86 39.14 -7.91
CA GLY A 100 -5.40 39.14 -6.53
C GLY A 100 -4.01 38.54 -6.45
N VAL A 101 -3.05 39.20 -5.78
CA VAL A 101 -1.74 38.61 -5.46
C VAL A 101 -1.97 37.19 -4.91
N PRO A 102 -1.52 36.12 -5.60
CA PRO A 102 -1.84 34.79 -5.15
C PRO A 102 -1.03 34.57 -3.87
N THR A 103 -1.73 34.59 -2.73
CA THR A 103 -1.21 33.93 -1.55
C THR A 103 -1.11 32.47 -1.96
N GLU A 104 0.12 31.97 -2.16
CA GLU A 104 0.37 30.60 -2.59
C GLU A 104 -0.52 29.65 -1.78
N PRO A 105 -1.43 28.89 -2.42
CA PRO A 105 -2.27 27.95 -1.71
C PRO A 105 -1.35 26.97 -1.00
N ASN A 106 -1.55 26.81 0.31
CA ASN A 106 -0.75 25.90 1.13
C ASN A 106 -1.01 24.47 0.66
N ILE A 107 -0.16 23.96 -0.24
CA ILE A 107 -0.37 22.68 -0.93
C ILE A 107 -0.52 21.56 0.09
N ILE A 108 -1.63 20.84 0.01
CA ILE A 108 -1.93 19.72 0.91
C ILE A 108 -1.11 18.50 0.47
N ALA A 109 -0.70 17.67 1.43
CA ALA A 109 0.13 16.47 1.18
C ALA A 109 -0.38 15.57 0.05
N ILE A 110 -1.70 15.44 -0.03
CA ILE A 110 -2.37 14.60 -1.02
C ILE A 110 -2.17 15.19 -2.43
N GLN A 111 -2.37 16.50 -2.60
CA GLN A 111 -2.18 17.18 -3.87
C GLN A 111 -0.73 17.07 -4.38
N ALA A 112 0.25 17.23 -3.49
CA ALA A 112 1.66 17.06 -3.84
C ALA A 112 1.98 15.62 -4.27
N LYS A 113 1.41 14.61 -3.60
CA LYS A 113 1.57 13.20 -3.98
C LYS A 113 0.93 12.88 -5.31
N ASP A 114 -0.28 13.37 -5.55
CA ASP A 114 -1.02 13.12 -6.79
C ASP A 114 -0.28 13.74 -7.99
N ALA A 115 0.20 14.98 -7.85
CA ALA A 115 0.99 15.65 -8.88
C ALA A 115 2.26 14.87 -9.24
N VAL A 116 2.99 14.37 -8.23
CA VAL A 116 4.21 13.56 -8.45
C VAL A 116 3.87 12.21 -9.10
N HIS A 117 2.75 11.59 -8.74
CA HIS A 117 2.30 10.34 -9.35
C HIS A 117 1.94 10.52 -10.83
N ILE A 118 1.26 11.62 -11.17
CA ILE A 118 0.95 11.99 -12.56
C ILE A 118 2.24 12.20 -13.36
N LEU A 119 3.19 12.97 -12.82
CA LEU A 119 4.48 13.22 -13.45
C LEU A 119 5.27 11.91 -13.68
N ARG A 120 5.28 11.01 -12.70
CA ARG A 120 5.91 9.69 -12.85
C ARG A 120 5.26 8.85 -13.95
N ARG A 121 3.93 8.88 -14.03
CA ARG A 121 3.20 8.15 -15.08
C ARG A 121 3.55 8.68 -16.46
N PHE A 122 3.62 10.00 -16.62
CA PHE A 122 4.05 10.64 -17.86
C PHE A 122 5.47 10.22 -18.26
N MET A 123 6.44 10.35 -17.34
CA MET A 123 7.84 9.96 -17.58
C MET A 123 8.00 8.48 -17.95
N ARG A 124 7.14 7.60 -17.42
CA ARG A 124 7.17 6.18 -17.79
C ARG A 124 6.72 5.92 -19.23
N CYS A 125 5.88 6.80 -19.78
CA CYS A 125 5.33 6.67 -21.14
C CYS A 125 6.15 7.41 -22.19
N SER A 126 7.15 8.21 -21.80
CA SER A 126 8.03 8.93 -22.72
C SER A 126 9.24 8.09 -23.13
N GLU A 127 9.63 8.18 -24.40
CA GLU A 127 10.69 7.36 -25.00
C GLU A 127 12.11 7.79 -24.61
N ASN A 128 12.33 9.05 -24.21
CA ASN A 128 13.66 9.66 -24.05
C ASN A 128 14.06 9.91 -22.59
N MET A 129 13.73 9.01 -21.67
CA MET A 129 14.06 9.19 -20.26
C MET A 129 15.33 8.46 -19.86
N GLU A 130 16.28 9.19 -19.31
CA GLU A 130 17.52 8.62 -18.79
C GLU A 130 17.35 8.18 -17.33
N LYS A 131 18.31 7.39 -16.83
CA LYS A 131 18.30 6.87 -15.46
C LYS A 131 18.32 8.00 -14.44
N GLU A 132 18.98 9.09 -14.78
CA GLU A 132 19.13 10.32 -14.04
C GLU A 132 17.77 11.01 -13.83
N ASP A 133 16.90 10.97 -14.83
CA ASP A 133 15.55 11.53 -14.73
C ASP A 133 14.67 10.72 -13.77
N PHE A 134 14.75 9.38 -13.85
CA PHE A 134 14.09 8.50 -12.89
C PHE A 134 14.63 8.68 -11.46
N ALA A 135 15.93 8.97 -11.33
CA ALA A 135 16.53 9.31 -10.04
C ALA A 135 16.05 10.67 -9.53
N ALA A 136 15.82 11.65 -10.40
CA ALA A 136 15.30 12.96 -10.05
C ALA A 136 13.85 12.87 -9.54
N ILE A 137 12.95 12.20 -10.25
CA ILE A 137 11.56 12.01 -9.79
C ILE A 137 11.51 11.23 -8.47
N PHE A 138 12.37 10.23 -8.30
CA PHE A 138 12.48 9.50 -7.04
C PHE A 138 12.94 10.38 -5.85
N ARG A 139 13.86 11.32 -6.09
CA ARG A 139 14.26 12.30 -5.06
C ARG A 139 13.10 13.21 -4.66
N ILE A 140 12.28 13.62 -5.62
CA ILE A 140 11.09 14.46 -5.38
C ILE A 140 10.04 13.67 -4.59
N GLU A 141 9.77 12.42 -4.93
CA GLU A 141 8.86 11.53 -4.17
C GLU A 141 9.27 11.43 -2.69
N ASN A 142 10.56 11.16 -2.43
CA ASN A 142 11.08 11.06 -1.08
C ASN A 142 11.02 12.38 -0.32
N LEU A 143 11.22 13.52 -1.01
CA LEU A 143 11.14 14.84 -0.40
C LEU A 143 9.71 15.12 0.05
N VAL A 144 8.73 14.83 -0.81
CA VAL A 144 7.29 14.96 -0.51
C VAL A 144 6.93 14.08 0.68
N GLU A 145 7.29 12.80 0.68
CA GLU A 145 7.04 11.89 1.81
C GLU A 145 7.63 12.43 3.13
N LYS A 146 8.90 12.84 3.14
CA LYS A 146 9.59 13.33 4.35
C LYS A 146 9.07 14.67 4.88
N GLN A 147 8.62 15.56 4.01
CA GLN A 147 8.06 16.85 4.43
C GLN A 147 6.75 16.66 5.21
N PHE A 148 5.95 15.66 4.85
CA PHE A 148 4.69 15.37 5.54
C PHE A 148 4.86 14.43 6.73
N GLU A 149 5.87 13.54 6.74
CA GLU A 149 6.26 12.77 7.94
C GLU A 149 6.65 13.68 9.11
N LYS A 150 7.34 14.80 8.85
CA LYS A 150 7.68 15.78 9.89
C LYS A 150 6.47 16.42 10.59
N ARG A 151 5.27 16.32 10.00
CA ARG A 151 4.01 16.76 10.64
C ARG A 151 3.41 15.70 11.57
N CYS A 152 3.80 14.44 11.42
CA CYS A 152 3.42 13.34 12.32
C CYS A 152 4.62 12.97 13.20
N ARG A 153 4.94 13.81 14.19
CA ARG A 153 5.92 13.43 15.20
C ARG A 153 5.40 12.20 15.96
N GLN A 154 6.19 11.14 16.01
CA GLN A 154 5.96 10.04 16.94
C GLN A 154 5.98 10.62 18.35
N VAL A 155 4.81 10.75 18.97
CA VAL A 155 4.70 11.14 20.37
C VAL A 155 5.01 9.93 21.23
N THR A 156 5.80 10.11 22.28
CA THR A 156 5.99 9.02 23.24
C THR A 156 4.71 8.83 24.05
N MET A 157 4.46 7.62 24.55
CA MET A 157 3.34 7.37 25.48
C MET A 157 3.35 8.35 26.66
N LEU A 158 4.54 8.73 27.14
CA LEU A 158 4.74 9.75 28.16
C LEU A 158 4.23 11.14 27.77
N ASP A 159 4.40 11.56 26.52
CA ASP A 159 3.90 12.85 26.02
C ASP A 159 2.37 12.88 25.96
N ILE A 160 1.74 11.74 25.68
CA ILE A 160 0.29 11.57 25.71
C ILE A 160 -0.22 11.68 27.14
N PHE A 161 0.39 10.97 28.09
CA PHE A 161 -0.01 11.01 29.51
C PHE A 161 0.11 12.40 30.13
N LYS A 162 1.21 13.12 29.86
CA LYS A 162 1.37 14.51 30.31
C LYS A 162 0.25 15.41 29.78
N LYS A 163 -0.15 15.23 28.52
CA LYS A 163 -1.24 16.01 27.92
C LYS A 163 -2.58 15.72 28.60
N ILE A 164 -2.86 14.47 28.96
CA ILE A 164 -4.06 14.07 29.70
C ILE A 164 -4.05 14.66 31.12
N GLU A 165 -2.91 14.61 31.82
CA GLU A 165 -2.77 15.14 33.18
C GLU A 165 -2.99 16.66 33.23
N VAL A 166 -2.46 17.40 32.24
CA VAL A 166 -2.72 18.84 32.08
C VAL A 166 -4.20 19.11 31.83
N ILE A 167 -4.86 18.31 30.98
CA ILE A 167 -6.30 18.45 30.69
C ILE A 167 -7.13 18.18 31.95
N VAL A 168 -6.88 17.07 32.65
CA VAL A 168 -7.59 16.72 33.89
C VAL A 168 -7.38 17.78 34.97
N SER A 169 -6.17 18.32 35.08
CA SER A 169 -5.87 19.43 36.00
C SER A 169 -6.65 20.68 35.62
N TYR A 170 -6.66 21.05 34.33
CA TYR A 170 -7.38 22.23 33.83
C TYR A 170 -8.88 22.16 34.12
N TYR A 171 -9.52 21.01 33.91
CA TYR A 171 -10.94 20.82 34.23
C TYR A 171 -11.22 20.75 35.73
N LYS A 172 -10.26 20.30 36.55
CA LYS A 172 -10.36 20.34 38.02
C LYS A 172 -10.34 21.77 38.58
N TYR A 173 -9.65 22.70 37.90
CA TYR A 173 -9.62 24.12 38.26
C TYR A 173 -10.83 24.94 37.79
N ILE A 174 -11.62 24.42 36.83
CA ILE A 174 -12.80 25.12 36.29
C ILE A 174 -14.11 24.70 36.99
N LEU A 175 -14.11 23.57 37.70
CA LEU A 175 -15.28 23.00 38.38
C LEU A 175 -15.37 23.32 39.88
N PHE A 176 -14.62 24.31 40.38
CA PHE A 176 -14.73 24.90 41.72
C PHE A 176 -14.71 26.42 41.62
#